data_AF-A0A3B8J2F9-F1
#
_entry.id   AF-A0A3B8J2F9-F1
#
_cell.length_a   1.000
_cell.length_b   1.000
_cell.length_c   1.000
_cell.angle_alpha   90.00
_cell.angle_beta   90.00
_cell.angle_gamma   90.00
#
_symmetry.space_group_name_H-M   'P 1'
#
loop_
_entity.id
_entity.type
_entity.pdbx_description
1 polymer ?
#
loop_
_entity_poly.entity_id
_entity_poly.type
_entity_poly.pdbx_seq_one_letter_code
_entity_poly.pdbx_strand_id
1 'polypeptide(L)'
;MTSFLDFSSLEKPVAIGTFSKMPINKPQHAKVLATDLVIVRYTEEELSVLYGRCLHRGALLSDGHMEGNNLICGVHFWDYRVQSGVSEYNPEECLHKFKVALQEDTLYVDQAEIEHYEEHVRPAPFKTDEYLGEYADTHPEDTEPY
;
A
#
# COMPACT_ATOMS: atom_id res chain seq x y z
N MET A 1 16.91 8.58 2.66
CA MET A 1 16.41 8.15 3.97
C MET A 1 14.91 8.39 4.01
N THR A 2 14.13 7.44 4.52
CA THR A 2 12.69 7.63 4.75
C THR A 2 12.49 8.79 5.72
N SER A 3 11.70 9.78 5.29
CA SER A 3 11.36 10.91 6.13
C SER A 3 10.22 10.52 7.06
N PHE A 4 10.55 9.96 8.22
CA PHE A 4 9.55 9.70 9.26
C PHE A 4 9.02 11.02 9.81
N LEU A 5 7.71 11.11 9.98
CA LEU A 5 7.09 12.19 10.73
C LEU A 5 7.42 12.07 12.22
N ASP A 6 7.34 13.20 12.91
CA ASP A 6 7.24 13.19 14.37
C ASP A 6 5.91 12.55 14.77
N PHE A 7 5.95 11.54 15.64
CA PHE A 7 4.75 10.85 16.13
C PHE A 7 3.72 11.84 16.70
N SER A 8 4.16 12.90 17.38
CA SER A 8 3.28 13.90 17.96
C SER A 8 2.52 14.76 16.93
N SER A 9 2.89 14.67 15.65
CA SER A 9 2.21 15.35 14.53
C SER A 9 1.05 14.55 13.93
N LEU A 10 0.86 13.29 14.32
CA LEU A 10 -0.25 12.46 13.86
C LEU A 10 -1.54 12.83 14.61
N GLU A 11 -2.64 13.04 13.89
CA GLU A 11 -3.94 13.38 14.48
C GLU A 11 -4.62 12.14 15.08
N LYS A 12 -4.61 11.02 14.35
CA LYS A 12 -5.19 9.74 14.76
C LYS A 12 -4.19 8.60 14.47
N PRO A 13 -3.15 8.42 15.30
CA PRO A 13 -2.11 7.43 15.05
C PRO A 13 -2.65 5.99 15.11
N VAL A 14 -2.35 5.19 14.08
CA VAL A 14 -2.67 3.76 14.02
C VAL A 14 -1.40 2.96 13.79
N ALA A 15 -1.15 1.99 14.67
CA ALA A 15 0.00 1.10 14.56
C ALA A 15 -0.19 0.10 13.41
N ILE A 16 0.81 -0.02 12.53
CA ILE A 16 0.78 -0.88 11.34
C ILE A 16 1.85 -1.97 11.34
N GLY A 17 2.74 -1.99 12.34
CA GLY A 17 3.72 -3.05 12.50
C GLY A 17 4.96 -2.64 13.29
N THR A 18 5.88 -3.58 13.45
CA THR A 18 7.16 -3.39 14.13
C THR A 18 8.28 -3.25 13.10
N PHE A 19 9.01 -2.14 13.11
CA PHE A 19 10.03 -1.83 12.09
C PHE A 19 11.13 -2.89 12.03
N SER A 20 11.69 -3.26 13.18
CA SER A 20 12.76 -4.26 13.27
C SER A 20 12.37 -5.66 12.77
N LYS A 21 11.08 -5.98 12.78
CA LYS A 21 10.55 -7.27 12.31
C LYS A 21 10.24 -7.29 10.82
N MET A 22 10.25 -6.14 10.15
CA MET A 22 9.96 -6.06 8.72
C MET A 22 11.17 -6.53 7.91
N PRO A 23 11.03 -7.61 7.12
CA PRO A 23 12.10 -8.09 6.27
C PRO A 23 12.34 -7.11 5.11
N ILE A 24 13.61 -6.94 4.75
CA ILE A 24 14.00 -6.18 3.57
C ILE A 24 13.54 -6.93 2.31
N ASN A 25 13.03 -6.17 1.34
CA ASN A 25 12.55 -6.62 0.03
C ASN A 25 11.43 -7.66 0.07
N LYS A 26 10.68 -7.73 1.17
CA LYS A 26 9.50 -8.59 1.28
C LYS A 26 8.30 -7.73 1.69
N PRO A 27 7.35 -7.50 0.76
CA PRO A 27 6.16 -6.71 1.02
C PRO A 27 5.38 -7.25 2.23
N GLN A 28 4.84 -6.36 3.06
CA GLN A 28 4.00 -6.70 4.20
C GLN A 28 2.64 -6.02 4.06
N HIS A 29 1.58 -6.73 4.45
CA HIS A 29 0.22 -6.21 4.45
C HIS A 29 -0.10 -5.51 5.77
N ALA A 30 -0.83 -4.41 5.68
CA ALA A 30 -1.60 -3.86 6.79
C ALA A 30 -2.93 -3.33 6.25
N LYS A 31 -3.92 -3.15 7.11
CA LYS A 31 -5.21 -2.56 6.75
C LYS A 31 -5.61 -1.54 7.80
N VAL A 32 -6.01 -0.36 7.34
CA VAL A 32 -6.55 0.71 8.18
C VAL A 32 -7.84 1.17 7.54
N LEU A 33 -8.94 1.12 8.28
CA LEU A 33 -10.30 1.27 7.74
C LEU A 33 -10.55 0.27 6.59
N ALA A 34 -11.00 0.74 5.43
CA ALA A 34 -11.23 -0.10 4.25
C ALA A 34 -9.99 -0.16 3.33
N THR A 35 -8.98 0.67 3.57
CA THR A 35 -7.77 0.76 2.75
C THR A 35 -6.73 -0.27 3.14
N ASP A 36 -6.41 -1.14 2.18
CA ASP A 36 -5.23 -1.98 2.25
C ASP A 36 -3.97 -1.15 2.02
N LEU A 37 -2.92 -1.48 2.78
CA LEU A 37 -1.60 -0.87 2.72
C LEU A 37 -0.57 -1.94 2.39
N VAL A 38 0.43 -1.56 1.60
CA VAL A 38 1.64 -2.37 1.40
C VAL A 38 2.82 -1.64 1.98
N ILE A 39 3.50 -2.30 2.92
CA ILE A 39 4.68 -1.80 3.59
C ILE A 39 5.87 -2.48 2.95
N VAL A 40 6.77 -1.70 2.36
CA VAL A 40 7.97 -2.21 1.70
C VAL A 40 9.18 -1.56 2.30
N ARG A 41 9.96 -2.34 3.05
CA ARG A 41 11.31 -1.98 3.48
C ARG A 41 12.29 -2.40 2.40
N TYR A 42 13.04 -1.46 1.83
CA TYR A 42 13.93 -1.72 0.69
C TYR A 42 15.41 -1.45 1.02
N THR A 43 15.70 -0.87 2.19
CA THR A 43 17.05 -0.84 2.79
C THR A 43 16.95 -1.08 4.30
N GLU A 44 18.09 -1.07 5.00
CA GLU A 44 18.11 -1.17 6.47
C GLU A 44 17.37 -0.03 7.17
N GLU A 45 17.32 1.16 6.57
CA GLU A 45 16.75 2.36 7.21
C GLU A 45 15.50 2.88 6.48
N GLU A 46 15.24 2.39 5.26
CA GLU A 46 14.20 2.93 4.41
C GLU A 46 13.06 1.97 4.15
N LEU A 47 11.85 2.50 4.30
CA LEU A 47 10.61 1.89 3.88
C LEU A 47 9.66 2.90 3.25
N SER A 48 8.67 2.37 2.56
CA SER A 48 7.47 3.09 2.15
C SER A 48 6.22 2.36 2.64
N VAL A 49 5.20 3.13 2.96
CA VAL A 49 3.82 2.65 3.13
C VAL A 49 3.03 3.17 1.95
N LEU A 50 2.57 2.28 1.08
CA LEU A 50 1.85 2.62 -0.15
C LEU A 50 0.42 2.07 -0.10
N TYR A 51 -0.45 2.57 -0.97
CA TYR A 51 -1.73 1.91 -1.25
C TYR A 51 -1.49 0.45 -1.64
N GLY A 52 -2.21 -0.46 -0.97
CA GLY A 52 -1.87 -1.88 -0.90
C GLY A 52 -2.41 -2.73 -2.04
N ARG A 53 -3.17 -2.15 -2.98
CA ARG A 53 -3.73 -2.88 -4.10
C ARG A 53 -3.24 -2.36 -5.44
N CYS A 54 -3.01 -3.29 -6.35
CA CYS A 54 -2.56 -2.98 -7.70
C CYS A 54 -3.60 -2.10 -8.41
N LEU A 55 -3.17 -0.97 -8.98
CA LEU A 55 -4.04 -0.06 -9.72
C LEU A 55 -4.61 -0.69 -10.99
N HIS A 56 -3.93 -1.69 -11.55
CA HIS A 56 -4.42 -2.47 -12.67
C HIS A 56 -5.72 -3.22 -12.32
N ARG A 57 -5.72 -4.14 -11.33
CA ARG A 57 -6.89 -5.00 -11.03
C ARG A 57 -7.11 -5.36 -9.55
N GLY A 58 -6.66 -4.52 -8.63
CA GLY A 58 -7.04 -4.65 -7.22
C GLY A 58 -6.42 -5.80 -6.44
N ALA A 59 -5.50 -6.58 -7.02
CA ALA A 59 -4.75 -7.62 -6.31
C ALA A 59 -3.92 -7.02 -5.18
N LEU A 60 -3.81 -7.75 -4.05
CA LEU A 60 -2.97 -7.33 -2.92
C LEU A 60 -1.49 -7.33 -3.33
N LEU A 61 -0.86 -6.17 -3.23
CA LEU A 61 0.56 -6.01 -3.54
C LEU A 61 1.47 -6.62 -2.47
N SER A 62 0.94 -6.92 -1.28
CA SER A 62 1.64 -7.71 -0.27
C SER A 62 1.93 -9.15 -0.69
N ASP A 63 1.15 -9.68 -1.65
CA ASP A 63 1.36 -11.00 -2.25
C ASP A 63 2.30 -10.95 -3.47
N GLY A 64 2.78 -9.76 -3.81
CA GLY A 64 3.79 -9.53 -4.83
C GLY A 64 5.22 -9.75 -4.34
N HIS A 65 6.18 -9.28 -5.12
CA HIS A 65 7.60 -9.38 -4.82
C HIS A 65 8.38 -8.15 -5.26
N MET A 66 9.63 -8.06 -4.84
CA MET A 66 10.54 -6.97 -5.21
C MET A 66 11.45 -7.38 -6.36
N GLU A 67 11.57 -6.52 -7.38
CA GLU A 67 12.58 -6.58 -8.42
C GLU A 67 13.36 -5.27 -8.47
N GLY A 68 14.59 -5.27 -7.98
CA GLY A 68 15.36 -4.05 -7.79
C GLY A 68 14.64 -3.07 -6.86
N ASN A 69 14.25 -1.92 -7.39
CA ASN A 69 13.52 -0.87 -6.66
C ASN A 69 12.00 -0.86 -6.97
N ASN A 70 11.49 -1.90 -7.63
CA ASN A 70 10.09 -2.01 -8.00
C ASN A 70 9.37 -3.07 -7.17
N LEU A 71 8.17 -2.73 -6.74
CA LEU A 71 7.17 -3.64 -6.22
C LEU A 71 6.38 -4.19 -7.39
N ILE A 72 6.43 -5.51 -7.58
CA ILE A 72 5.80 -6.22 -8.69
C ILE A 72 4.57 -6.95 -8.18
N CYS A 73 3.43 -6.70 -8.82
CA CYS A 73 2.18 -7.42 -8.54
C CYS A 73 2.33 -8.91 -8.89
N GLY A 74 1.95 -9.80 -7.98
CA GLY A 74 2.08 -11.25 -8.14
C GLY A 74 1.15 -11.91 -9.18
N VAL A 75 0.29 -11.14 -9.85
CA VAL A 75 -0.71 -11.66 -10.82
C VAL A 75 -0.31 -11.32 -12.26
N HIS A 76 -0.31 -10.03 -12.61
CA HIS A 76 -0.05 -9.55 -13.98
C HIS A 76 1.27 -8.77 -14.11
N PHE A 77 2.15 -8.89 -13.12
CA PHE A 77 3.50 -8.29 -13.10
C PHE A 77 3.56 -6.77 -13.26
N TRP A 78 2.46 -6.07 -12.98
CA TRP A 78 2.44 -4.61 -12.96
C TRP A 78 3.41 -4.09 -11.89
N ASP A 79 4.18 -3.07 -12.23
CA ASP A 79 5.28 -2.57 -11.41
C ASP A 79 4.97 -1.20 -10.81
N TYR A 80 5.58 -0.93 -9.65
CA TYR A 80 5.57 0.38 -9.00
C TYR A 80 6.91 0.64 -8.32
N ARG A 81 7.53 1.80 -8.57
CA ARG A 81 8.75 2.22 -7.87
C ARG A 81 8.46 2.44 -6.39
N VAL A 82 9.13 1.74 -5.49
CA VAL A 82 8.80 1.78 -4.05
C VAL A 82 9.02 3.13 -3.40
N GLN A 83 9.88 3.96 -3.96
CA GLN A 83 10.18 5.28 -3.43
C GLN A 83 9.04 6.28 -3.69
N SER A 84 8.43 6.23 -4.88
CA SER A 84 7.44 7.21 -5.34
C SER A 84 6.02 6.66 -5.49
N GLY A 85 5.86 5.34 -5.63
CA GLY A 85 4.61 4.69 -6.01
C GLY A 85 4.31 4.70 -7.51
N VAL A 86 5.13 5.35 -8.34
CA VAL A 86 4.90 5.51 -9.79
C VAL A 86 5.24 4.23 -10.53
N SER A 87 4.37 3.77 -11.43
CA SER A 87 4.66 2.67 -12.35
C SER A 87 5.67 3.11 -13.43
N GLU A 88 6.65 2.26 -13.72
CA GLU A 88 7.57 2.45 -14.84
C GLU A 88 6.89 2.22 -16.19
N TYR A 89 5.90 1.33 -16.23
CA TYR A 89 5.11 1.06 -17.42
C TYR A 89 4.16 2.22 -17.76
N ASN A 90 3.45 2.75 -16.76
CA ASN A 90 2.49 3.85 -16.94
C ASN A 90 2.66 4.94 -15.86
N PRO A 91 3.33 6.06 -16.16
CA PRO A 91 3.55 7.13 -15.18
C PRO A 91 2.28 7.82 -14.64
N GLU A 92 1.14 7.67 -15.31
CA GLU A 92 -0.15 8.15 -14.81
C GLU A 92 -0.68 7.31 -13.63
N GLU A 93 -0.21 6.07 -13.51
CA GLU A 93 -0.51 5.17 -12.42
C GLU A 93 0.51 5.32 -11.29
N CYS A 94 0.09 6.01 -10.23
CA CYS A 94 0.89 6.21 -9.03
C CYS A 94 0.13 5.72 -7.79
N LEU A 95 0.69 4.74 -7.08
CA LEU A 95 0.23 4.38 -5.75
C LEU A 95 0.38 5.58 -4.83
N HIS A 96 -0.63 5.82 -3.99
CA HIS A 96 -0.52 6.83 -2.96
C HIS A 96 0.50 6.39 -1.91
N LYS A 97 1.40 7.29 -1.52
CA LYS A 97 2.39 7.07 -0.47
C LYS A 97 1.93 7.77 0.81
N PHE A 98 1.58 6.98 1.81
CA PHE A 98 1.15 7.47 3.11
C PHE A 98 2.33 7.96 3.94
N LYS A 99 2.08 8.95 4.78
CA LYS A 99 3.08 9.42 5.73
C LYS A 99 3.18 8.42 6.88
N VAL A 100 4.39 8.28 7.40
CA VAL A 100 4.71 7.27 8.42
C VAL A 100 5.50 7.92 9.54
N ALA A 101 5.18 7.60 10.79
CA ALA A 101 6.00 7.91 11.95
C ALA A 101 6.58 6.61 12.53
N LEU A 102 7.76 6.71 13.13
CA LEU A 102 8.41 5.61 13.84
C LEU A 102 8.64 6.05 15.29
N GLN A 103 8.06 5.32 16.25
CA GLN A 103 8.26 5.56 17.67
C GLN A 103 8.65 4.27 18.38
N GLU A 104 9.82 4.27 19.02
CA GLU A 104 10.36 3.16 19.85
C GLU A 104 10.51 1.78 19.16
N ASP A 105 10.30 1.68 17.84
CA ASP A 105 10.26 0.46 16.97
C ASP A 105 8.86 0.12 16.41
N THR A 106 7.82 0.89 16.76
CA THR A 106 6.48 0.75 16.19
C THR A 106 6.26 1.77 15.07
N LEU A 107 5.77 1.29 13.94
CA LEU A 107 5.38 2.11 12.80
C LEU A 107 3.93 2.52 12.90
N TYR A 108 3.68 3.80 12.62
CA TYR A 108 2.36 4.41 12.65
C TYR A 108 2.06 5.14 11.36
N VAL A 109 0.79 5.10 10.97
CA VAL A 109 0.19 5.99 9.98
C VAL A 109 -0.88 6.86 10.65
N ASP A 110 -1.30 7.93 9.98
CA ASP A 110 -2.43 8.74 10.44
C ASP A 110 -3.73 8.22 9.83
N GLN A 111 -4.67 7.77 10.67
CA GLN A 111 -6.00 7.40 10.20
C GLN A 111 -6.70 8.58 9.50
N ALA A 112 -6.46 9.83 9.93
CA ALA A 112 -7.09 11.00 9.31
C ALA A 112 -6.64 11.20 7.84
N GLU A 113 -5.37 10.89 7.52
CA GLU A 113 -4.88 10.90 6.14
C GLU A 113 -5.56 9.81 5.29
N ILE A 114 -5.78 8.64 5.88
CA ILE A 114 -6.41 7.50 5.20
C ILE A 114 -7.91 7.75 4.99
N GLU A 115 -8.61 8.32 5.98
CA GLU A 115 -10.00 8.77 5.84
C GLU A 115 -10.14 9.75 4.66
N HIS A 116 -9.29 10.78 4.61
CA HIS A 116 -9.28 11.75 3.51
C HIS A 116 -8.98 11.07 2.15
N TYR A 117 -8.06 10.10 2.12
CA TYR A 117 -7.75 9.35 0.91
C TYR A 117 -8.94 8.53 0.41
N GLU A 118 -9.63 7.82 1.30
CA GLU A 118 -10.84 7.04 0.98
C GLU A 118 -11.97 7.95 0.47
N GLU A 119 -12.19 9.11 1.10
CA GLU A 119 -13.30 10.00 0.76
C GLU A 119 -13.09 10.78 -0.55
N HIS A 120 -11.85 11.17 -0.86
CA HIS A 120 -11.60 12.15 -1.92
C HIS A 120 -10.74 11.65 -3.09
N VAL A 121 -9.99 10.57 -2.91
CA VAL A 121 -9.04 10.09 -3.93
C VAL A 121 -9.46 8.73 -4.48
N ARG A 122 -9.72 7.77 -3.59
CA ARG A 122 -10.08 6.41 -3.98
C ARG A 122 -11.02 5.79 -2.93
N PRO A 123 -12.34 5.94 -3.11
CA PRO A 123 -13.31 5.19 -2.32
C PRO A 123 -13.02 3.69 -2.42
N ALA A 124 -12.91 3.02 -1.28
CA ALA A 124 -12.58 1.61 -1.23
C ALA A 124 -13.65 0.81 -2.00
N PRO A 125 -13.32 0.15 -3.12
CA PRO A 125 -14.31 -0.58 -3.90
C PRO A 125 -14.64 -1.95 -3.30
N PHE A 126 -13.91 -2.36 -2.26
CA PHE A 126 -14.00 -3.67 -1.63
C PHE A 126 -14.91 -3.62 -0.41
N LYS A 127 -15.97 -4.42 -0.43
CA LYS A 127 -16.97 -4.49 0.64
C LYS A 127 -16.81 -5.78 1.42
N THR A 128 -16.14 -5.69 2.57
CA THR A 128 -15.82 -6.83 3.44
C THR A 128 -17.03 -7.65 3.88
N ASP A 129 -18.22 -7.04 3.91
CA ASP A 129 -19.48 -7.62 4.38
C ASP A 129 -20.28 -8.32 3.26
N GLU A 130 -19.85 -8.20 2.00
CA GLU A 130 -20.47 -8.87 0.85
C GLU A 130 -19.72 -10.17 0.49
N TYR A 131 -20.45 -11.15 -0.05
CA TYR A 131 -19.83 -12.40 -0.52
C TYR A 131 -18.79 -12.11 -1.60
N LEU A 132 -17.54 -12.53 -1.36
CA LEU A 132 -16.38 -12.23 -2.21
C LEU A 132 -16.08 -10.73 -2.39
N GLY A 133 -16.61 -9.83 -1.56
CA GLY A 133 -16.42 -8.39 -1.75
C GLY A 133 -14.97 -7.89 -1.58
N GLU A 134 -14.11 -8.66 -0.92
CA GLU A 134 -12.65 -8.47 -0.88
C GLU A 134 -11.94 -8.78 -2.22
N TYR A 135 -12.61 -9.54 -3.09
CA TYR A 135 -12.11 -10.02 -4.38
C TYR A 135 -12.90 -9.42 -5.56
N ALA A 136 -13.62 -8.33 -5.34
CA ALA A 136 -14.38 -7.65 -6.37
C ALA A 136 -13.46 -7.26 -7.54
N ASP A 137 -13.90 -7.54 -8.76
CA ASP A 137 -13.20 -7.08 -9.96
C ASP A 137 -13.43 -5.57 -10.13
N THR A 138 -12.36 -4.80 -9.98
CA THR A 138 -12.40 -3.33 -10.09
C THR A 138 -12.25 -2.83 -11.52
N HIS A 139 -11.81 -3.70 -12.45
CA HIS A 139 -11.58 -3.36 -13.86
C HIS A 139 -11.90 -4.57 -14.76
N PRO A 140 -13.21 -4.92 -14.89
CA PRO A 140 -13.64 -6.01 -15.74
C PRO A 140 -13.35 -5.68 -17.22
N GLU A 141 -12.74 -6.63 -17.92
CA GLU A 141 -12.45 -6.54 -19.36
C GLU A 141 -13.38 -7.46 -20.15
N ASP A 142 -14.01 -6.94 -21.21
CA ASP A 142 -14.98 -7.67 -22.04
C ASP A 142 -14.42 -8.94 -22.70
N THR A 143 -13.09 -9.05 -22.77
CA THR A 143 -12.37 -10.10 -23.48
C THR A 143 -12.06 -11.33 -22.64
N GLU A 144 -12.42 -11.34 -21.35
CA GLU A 144 -12.12 -12.46 -20.44
C GLU A 144 -13.36 -13.32 -20.16
N PRO A 145 -13.21 -14.67 -20.10
CA PRO A 145 -14.32 -15.56 -19.78
C PRO A 145 -14.70 -15.46 -18.31
N TYR A 146 -16.01 -15.23 -18.08
CA TYR A 146 -16.66 -15.20 -16.77
C TYR A 146 -16.73 -16.58 -16.09
#